data_AF-A0A843D030-F1
#
_entry.id   AF-A0A843D030-F1
#
_cell.length_a   1.000
_cell.length_b   1.000
_cell.length_c   1.000
_cell.angle_alpha   90.00
_cell.angle_beta   90.00
_cell.angle_gamma   90.00
#
_symmetry.space_group_name_H-M   'P 1'
#
loop_
_entity.id
_entity.type
_entity.pdbx_description
1 polymer ?
#
loop_
_entity_poly.entity_id
_entity_poly.type
_entity_poly.pdbx_seq_one_letter_code
_entity_poly.pdbx_strand_id
1 'polypeptide(L)' 'VFKLLDLALAAEETPETVAGHYASLEYNADDCIECRMCEPNCPFGVKIAERMSRARRIFG' A
#
# COMPACT_ATOMS: atom_id res chain seq x y z
N VAL A 1 -0.67 1.77 -4.96
CA VAL A 1 -0.54 1.03 -3.67
C VAL A 1 -1.87 0.74 -2.99
N PHE A 2 -2.61 1.73 -2.46
CA PHE A 2 -3.77 1.45 -1.58
C PHE A 2 -4.91 0.64 -2.20
N LYS A 3 -5.29 0.90 -3.45
CA LYS A 3 -6.27 0.07 -4.17
C LYS A 3 -5.87 -1.42 -4.19
N LEU A 4 -4.60 -1.71 -4.44
CA LEU A 4 -4.09 -3.08 -4.54
C LEU A 4 -4.03 -3.73 -3.16
N LEU A 5 -3.61 -2.98 -2.14
CA LEU A 5 -3.68 -3.41 -0.75
C LEU A 5 -5.12 -3.76 -0.34
N ASP A 6 -6.10 -2.92 -0.66
CA ASP A 6 -7.49 -3.16 -0.29
C ASP A 6 -8.04 -4.42 -1.00
N LEU A 7 -7.69 -4.63 -2.27
CA LEU A 7 -8.05 -5.86 -3.00
C LEU A 7 -7.40 -7.12 -2.40
N ALA A 8 -6.13 -7.03 -2.00
CA ALA A 8 -5.43 -8.14 -1.36
C ALA A 8 -6.01 -8.48 0.02
N LEU A 9 -6.45 -7.47 0.79
CA LEU A 9 -7.06 -7.67 2.10
C LEU A 9 -8.52 -8.16 2.04
N ALA A 10 -9.21 -7.96 0.93
CA ALA A 10 -10.59 -8.40 0.74
C ALA A 10 -10.70 -9.86 0.29
N ALA A 11 -9.60 -10.47 -0.16
CA ALA A 11 -9.54 -11.87 -0.59
C ALA A 11 -8.91 -12.76 0.51
N GLU A 12 -9.20 -14.06 0.46
CA GLU A 12 -8.56 -15.05 1.35
C GLU A 12 -7.05 -15.15 1.09
N GLU A 13 -6.66 -15.06 -0.18
CA GLU A 13 -5.28 -15.03 -0.66
C GLU A 13 -5.10 -13.91 -1.68
N THR A 14 -3.89 -13.35 -1.76
CA THR A 14 -3.59 -12.26 -2.70
C THR A 14 -3.54 -12.80 -4.13
N PRO A 15 -4.44 -12.36 -5.04
CA PRO A 15 -4.42 -12.87 -6.42
C PRO A 15 -3.13 -12.48 -7.15
N GLU A 16 -2.62 -13.36 -8.01
CA GLU A 16 -1.39 -13.11 -8.79
C GLU A 16 -1.49 -11.84 -9.64
N THR A 17 -2.68 -11.54 -10.18
CA THR A 17 -2.91 -10.31 -10.96
C THR A 17 -2.72 -9.06 -10.10
N VAL A 18 -3.14 -9.07 -8.84
CA VAL A 18 -2.96 -7.94 -7.91
C VAL A 18 -1.49 -7.76 -7.56
N ALA A 19 -0.79 -8.85 -7.26
CA ALA A 19 0.65 -8.83 -6.98
C ALA A 19 1.45 -8.35 -8.21
N GLY A 20 1.13 -8.83 -9.41
CA GLY A 20 1.75 -8.40 -10.66
C GLY A 20 1.53 -6.91 -10.95
N HIS A 21 0.31 -6.42 -10.72
CA HIS A 21 0.03 -4.98 -10.83
C HIS A 21 0.81 -4.16 -9.82
N TYR A 22 1.03 -4.67 -8.61
CA TYR A 22 1.84 -3.99 -7.60
C TYR A 22 3.31 -3.91 -8.03
N ALA A 23 3.88 -5.03 -8.48
CA ALA A 23 5.26 -5.13 -8.94
C ALA A 23 5.55 -4.25 -10.18
N SER A 24 4.53 -3.92 -10.98
CA SER A 24 4.66 -3.01 -12.13
C SER A 24 4.66 -1.51 -11.78
N LEU A 25 4.44 -1.14 -10.52
CA LEU A 25 4.44 0.27 -10.12
C LEU A 25 5.86 0.84 -10.14
N GLU A 26 6.03 2.03 -10.74
CA GLU A 26 7.31 2.76 -10.72
C GLU A 26 7.74 3.14 -9.29
N TYR A 27 6.76 3.49 -8.44
CA TYR A 27 6.96 3.72 -7.01
C TYR A 27 5.92 2.96 -6.21
N ASN A 28 6.35 2.25 -5.19
CA ASN A 28 5.51 1.41 -4.36
C ASN A 28 5.76 1.66 -2.86
N ALA A 29 5.37 0.73 -1.99
CA ALA A 29 5.52 0.95 -0.55
C ALA A 29 6.99 0.90 -0.08
N ASP A 30 7.90 0.32 -0.86
CA ASP A 30 9.33 0.25 -0.54
C ASP A 30 10.01 1.62 -0.61
N ASP A 31 9.51 2.52 -1.47
CA ASP A 31 9.95 3.91 -1.53
C ASP A 31 9.46 4.76 -0.34
N CYS A 32 8.50 4.25 0.43
CA CYS A 32 8.00 4.96 1.60
C CYS A 32 9.02 4.89 2.74
N ILE A 33 9.53 6.05 3.15
CA ILE A 33 10.44 6.20 4.31
C ILE A 33 9.72 6.48 5.63
N GLU A 34 8.40 6.26 5.69
CA GLU A 34 7.58 6.45 6.90
C GLU A 34 7.68 7.86 7.53
N CYS A 35 7.92 8.91 6.73
CA CYS A 35 8.08 10.28 7.22
C CYS A 35 6.79 10.92 7.77
N ARG A 36 5.63 10.34 7.46
CA ARG A 36 4.27 10.79 7.89
C ARG A 36 3.88 12.22 7.47
N MET A 37 4.66 12.90 6.63
CA MET A 37 4.33 14.27 6.16
C MET A 37 3.03 14.35 5.37
N CYS A 38 2.60 13.23 4.77
CA CYS A 38 1.34 13.13 4.04
C CYS A 38 0.10 13.07 4.96
N GLU A 39 0.24 12.60 6.21
CA GLU A 39 -0.91 12.32 7.08
C GLU A 39 -1.66 13.58 7.55
N PRO A 40 -1.00 14.69 7.96
CA PRO A 40 -1.70 15.93 8.33
C PRO A 40 -2.51 16.55 7.19
N ASN A 41 -2.14 16.23 5.94
CA ASN A 41 -2.81 16.74 4.75
C ASN A 41 -4.01 15.90 4.31
N CYS A 42 -4.24 14.74 4.95
CA CYS A 42 -5.33 13.85 4.57
C CYS A 42 -6.66 14.30 5.21
N PRO A 43 -7.66 14.76 4.43
CA PRO A 43 -8.93 15.22 4.98
C PRO A 43 -9.77 14.11 5.63
N PHE A 44 -9.43 12.84 5.34
CA PHE A 44 -10.11 11.67 5.87
C PHE A 44 -9.36 11.02 7.06
N GLY A 45 -8.25 11.63 7.51
CA GLY A 45 -7.46 11.13 8.63
C GLY A 45 -6.76 9.78 8.37
N VAL A 46 -6.49 9.45 7.11
CA VAL A 46 -5.86 8.16 6.74
C VAL A 46 -4.43 8.09 7.28
N LYS A 47 -4.11 6.96 7.93
CA LYS A 47 -2.75 6.61 8.38
C LYS A 47 -1.94 6.09 7.21
N ILE A 48 -1.47 7.01 6.35
CA ILE A 48 -0.82 6.68 5.09
C ILE A 48 0.46 5.87 5.30
N ALA A 49 1.31 6.25 6.27
CA ALA A 49 2.57 5.54 6.50
C ALA A 49 2.32 4.11 6.99
N GLU A 50 1.35 3.92 7.88
CA GLU A 50 0.97 2.60 8.37
C GLU A 50 0.42 1.70 7.24
N ARG A 51 -0.40 2.26 6.35
CA ARG A 51 -0.91 1.53 5.18
C ARG A 51 0.21 1.17 4.21
N MET A 52 1.19 2.05 4.00
CA MET A 52 2.38 1.71 3.20
C MET A 52 3.17 0.57 3.86
N SER A 53 3.43 0.64 5.17
CA SER A 53 4.08 -0.44 5.93
C SER A 53 3.34 -1.78 5.78
N ARG A 54 2.00 -1.77 5.81
CA ARG A 54 1.17 -2.96 5.57
C ARG A 54 1.28 -3.48 4.14
N ALA A 55 1.31 -2.59 3.14
CA ALA A 55 1.52 -2.99 1.75
C ALA A 55 2.91 -3.60 1.54
N ARG A 56 3.97 -3.04 2.13
CA ARG A 56 5.32 -3.64 2.11
C ARG A 56 5.33 -5.07 2.66
N ARG A 57 4.61 -5.33 3.76
CA ARG A 57 4.53 -6.69 4.34
C ARG A 57 3.79 -7.70 3.48
N ILE A 58 2.89 -7.25 2.60
CA ILE A 58 2.04 -8.12 1.78
C ILE A 58 2.68 -8.37 0.41
N PHE A 59 3.32 -7.35 -0.17
CA PHE A 59 3.82 -7.39 -1.54
C PHE A 59 5.35 -7.33 -1.68
N GLY A 60 6.07 -6.95 -0.63
CA GLY A 60 7.55 -6.85 -0.60
C GLY A 60 8.23 -8.08 -0.02
#